data_AF-V4JCA3-F1
#
_entry.id   AF-V4JCA3-F1
#
_cell.length_a   1.000
_cell.length_b   1.000
_cell.length_c   1.000
_cell.angle_alpha   90.00
_cell.angle_beta   90.00
_cell.angle_gamma   90.00
#
_symmetry.space_group_name_H-M   'P 1'
#
loop_
_entity.id
_entity.type
_entity.pdbx_description
1 polymer ?
#
loop_
_entity_poly.entity_id
_entity_poly.type
_entity_poly.pdbx_seq_one_letter_code
_entity_poly.pdbx_strand_id
1 'polypeptide(L)' 'MFGRLIRVDLGSGRSTIEQVPEAEVKAFLGGRGLGLRLGWDDGLQEGTGPLFP' A
#
# COMPACT_ATOMS: atom_id res chain seq x y z
N MET A 1 5.57 13.44 11.79
CA MET A 1 6.12 12.07 11.62
C MET A 1 4.97 11.14 11.27
N PHE A 2 4.54 11.17 10.00
CA PHE A 2 3.47 10.32 9.48
C PHE A 2 4.02 9.66 8.21
N GLY A 3 4.08 8.33 8.22
CA GLY A 3 4.77 7.54 7.19
C GLY A 3 4.95 6.11 7.66
N ARG A 4 3.98 5.56 8.39
CA ARG A 4 3.96 4.15 8.79
C ARG A 4 2.78 3.49 8.09
N LEU A 5 3.03 2.33 7.52
CA LEU A 5 2.04 1.49 6.86
C LEU A 5 1.81 0.27 7.75
N ILE A 6 0.54 -0.09 7.97
CA ILE A 6 0.20 -1.40 8.53
C ILE A 6 -0.16 -2.29 7.35
N ARG A 7 0.53 -3.42 7.21
CA ARG A 7 0.18 -4.44 6.22
C ARG A 7 -0.46 -5.61 6.93
N VAL A 8 -1.55 -6.10 6.35
CA VAL A 8 -2.32 -7.21 6.90
C VAL A 8 -2.57 -8.19 5.77
N ASP A 9 -2.09 -9.42 5.93
CA ASP A 9 -2.48 -10.55 5.09
C ASP A 9 -3.64 -11.26 5.79
N LEU A 10 -4.83 -11.17 5.19
CA LEU A 10 -6.05 -11.77 5.74
C LEU A 10 -6.09 -13.30 5.57
N GLY A 11 -5.35 -13.86 4.62
CA GLY A 11 -5.28 -15.30 4.39
C GLY A 11 -4.42 -16.01 5.44
N SER A 12 -3.29 -15.41 5.84
CA SER A 12 -2.41 -15.96 6.87
C SER A 12 -2.63 -15.38 8.27
N GLY A 13 -3.37 -14.28 8.41
CA GLY A 13 -3.56 -13.56 9.66
C GLY A 13 -2.32 -12.77 10.12
N ARG A 14 -1.29 -12.65 9.28
CA ARG A 14 -0.05 -11.93 9.61
C ARG A 14 -0.26 -10.42 9.48
N SER A 15 0.33 -9.66 10.41
CA SER A 15 0.43 -8.21 10.29
C SER A 15 1.87 -7.72 10.50
N THR A 16 2.24 -6.68 9.77
CA THR A 16 3.54 -6.00 9.88
C THR A 16 3.35 -4.49 9.89
N ILE A 17 4.34 -3.78 10.45
CA ILE A 17 4.41 -2.33 10.40
C ILE A 17 5.66 -1.97 9.60
N GLU A 18 5.47 -1.18 8.55
CA GLU A 18 6.53 -0.77 7.64
C GLU A 18 6.69 0.75 7.65
N GLN A 19 7.94 1.20 7.52
CA GLN A 19 8.24 2.62 7.39
C GLN A 19 8.15 2.99 5.91
N VAL A 20 7.28 3.94 5.58
CA VAL A 20 7.18 4.52 4.24
C VAL A 20 8.37 5.49 4.05
N PRO A 21 9.13 5.38 2.94
CA PRO A 21 10.21 6.29 2.63
C PRO A 21 9.71 7.74 2.52
N GLU A 22 10.45 8.68 3.12
CA GLU A 22 10.07 10.11 3.09
C GLU A 22 9.98 10.67 1.67
N ALA A 23 10.83 10.18 0.76
CA ALA A 23 10.81 10.55 -0.65
C ALA A 23 9.45 10.24 -1.31
N GLU A 24 8.84 9.11 -0.97
CA GLU A 24 7.53 8.71 -1.51
C GLU A 24 6.41 9.54 -0.91
N VAL A 25 6.46 9.81 0.40
CA VAL A 25 5.50 10.70 1.06
C VAL A 25 5.52 12.10 0.41
N LYS A 26 6.71 12.61 0.06
CA LYS A 26 6.87 13.89 -0.64
C LYS A 26 6.39 13.83 -2.10
N ALA A 27 6.65 12.73 -2.81
CA ALA A 27 6.25 12.59 -4.21
C ALA A 27 4.73 12.41 -4.38
N PHE A 28 4.07 11.72 -3.45
CA PHE A 28 2.65 11.34 -3.59
C PHE A 28 1.71 12.02 -2.59
N LEU A 29 2.25 12.85 -1.68
CA LEU A 29 1.53 13.69 -0.70
C LEU A 29 0.65 12.94 0.32
N GLY A 30 0.44 11.63 0.17
CA GLY A 30 -0.41 10.81 1.02
C GLY A 30 -1.79 10.52 0.41
N GLY A 31 -2.72 10.05 1.25
CA GLY A 31 -4.11 9.78 0.89
C GLY A 31 -4.25 8.99 -0.41
N ARG A 32 -4.93 9.58 -1.40
CA ARG A 32 -5.16 8.97 -2.71
C ARG A 32 -3.89 8.70 -3.51
N GLY A 33 -2.94 9.64 -3.52
CA GLY A 33 -1.72 9.50 -4.31
C GLY A 33 -0.88 8.32 -3.83
N LEU A 34 -0.69 8.25 -2.51
CA LEU A 34 0.04 7.14 -1.89
C LEU A 34 -0.72 5.80 -2.05
N GLY A 35 -2.05 5.80 -1.92
CA GLY A 35 -2.85 4.59 -2.12
C GLY A 35 -2.74 4.00 -3.53
N LEU A 36 -2.75 4.83 -4.58
CA LEU A 36 -2.57 4.37 -5.96
C LEU A 36 -1.16 3.83 -6.20
N ARG A 37 -0.14 4.50 -5.65
CA ARG A 37 1.25 4.06 -5.71
C ARG A 37 1.44 2.68 -5.08
N LEU A 38 0.90 2.48 -3.88
CA LEU A 38 0.96 1.22 -3.14
C LEU A 38 0.24 0.10 -3.91
N GLY A 39 -0.94 0.37 -4.45
CA GLY A 39 -1.65 -0.63 -5.26
C GLY A 39 -0.85 -1.06 -6.48
N TRP A 40 -0.20 -0.12 -7.18
CA TRP A 40 0.64 -0.41 -8.33
C TRP A 40 1.86 -1.29 -7.96
N ASP A 41 2.50 -1.06 -6.82
CA ASP A 41 3.60 -1.90 -6.31
C ASP A 41 3.14 -3.29 -5.88
N ASP A 42 1.99 -3.37 -5.22
CA ASP A 42 1.48 -4.57 -4.57
C ASP A 42 0.78 -5.53 -5.55
N GLY A 43 0.89 -5.27 -6.86
CA GLY A 43 0.44 -6.19 -7.89
C GLY A 43 -1.03 -6.05 -8.26
N LEU A 44 -1.68 -4.91 -7.98
CA LEU A 44 -2.92 -4.55 -8.68
C LEU A 44 -2.60 -4.30 -10.15
N GLN A 45 -2.77 -5.35 -10.94
CA GLN A 45 -2.53 -5.35 -12.37
C GLN A 45 -3.84 -5.13 -13.14
N GLU A 46 -3.70 -4.74 -14.39
CA GLU A 46 -4.84 -4.71 -15.30
C GLU A 46 -5.43 -6.12 -15.41
N GLY A 47 -6.74 -6.23 -15.19
CA GLY A 47 -7.45 -7.52 -15.17
C GLY A 47 -7.57 -8.19 -13.80
N THR A 48 -6.97 -7.64 -12.73
CA THR A 48 -7.28 -8.10 -11.37
C THR A 48 -8.77 -7.90 -11.08
N GLY A 49 -9.47 -9.00 -10.77
CA GLY A 49 -10.90 -8.96 -10.50
C GLY A 49 -11.21 -8.11 -9.27
N PRO A 50 -12.32 -7.35 -9.24
CA PRO A 50 -12.63 -6.44 -8.15
C PRO A 50 -12.92 -7.15 -6.81
N LEU A 51 -13.14 -8.47 -6.85
CA LEU A 51 -13.39 -9.32 -5.69
C LEU A 51 -12.30 -10.38 -5.51
N PHE A 52 -11.19 -10.26 -6.23
CA PHE A 52 -10.05 -11.15 -6.07
C PHE A 52 -9.40 -10.88 -4.70
N PRO A 53 -9.00 -11.94 -3.96
CA PRO A 53 -8.29 -11.79 -2.68
C PRO A 53 -6.97 -11.01 -2.77
#